data_AF-A0AAN7D8M3-F1
#
_entry.id   AF-A0AAN7D8M3-F1
#
_cell.length_a   1.000
_cell.length_b   1.000
_cell.length_c   1.000
_cell.angle_alpha   90.00
_cell.angle_beta   90.00
_cell.angle_gamma   90.00
#
_symmetry.space_group_name_H-M   'P 1'
#
loop_
_entity.id
_entity.type
_entity.pdbx_description
1 polymer ?
#
loop_
_entity_poly.entity_id
_entity_poly.type
_entity_poly.pdbx_seq_one_letter_code
_entity_poly.pdbx_strand_id
1 'polypeptide(L)' 'MFLGALLLASKFLKNTAWTTHTLSNRRIYEICGGLFSMEDVYQLERAFLKLIQYDCWVDDGTLNQFVELHRSDFSL' A
#
# COMPACT_ATOMS: atom_id res chain seq x y z
N MET A 1 6.99 1.91 7.48
CA MET A 1 5.70 2.59 7.16
C MET A 1 5.45 2.61 5.66
N PHE A 2 6.21 3.37 4.86
CA PHE A 2 5.99 3.53 3.41
C PHE A 2 5.89 2.21 2.63
N LEU A 3 6.86 1.30 2.79
CA LEU A 3 6.87 0.02 2.07
C LEU A 3 5.65 -0.86 2.39
N GLY A 4 5.19 -0.84 3.64
CA GLY A 4 4.01 -1.60 4.09
C GLY A 4 2.72 -1.06 3.50
N ALA A 5 2.57 0.27 3.48
CA ALA A 5 1.45 0.94 2.82
C ALA A 5 1.41 0.60 1.31
N LEU A 6 2.55 0.65 0.64
CA LEU A 6 2.67 0.36 -0.79
C LEU A 6 2.32 -1.11 -1.12
N LEU A 7 2.79 -2.05 -0.30
CA LEU A 7 2.46 -3.48 -0.40
C LEU A 7 0.95 -3.71 -0.33
N LEU A 8 0.32 -3.16 0.71
CA LEU A 8 -1.09 -3.32 0.96
C LEU A 8 -1.93 -2.67 -0.14
N ALA A 9 -1.66 -1.41 -0.47
CA ALA A 9 -2.35 -0.71 -1.54
C ALA A 9 -2.27 -1.49 -2.86
N SER A 10 -1.10 -2.00 -3.25
CA SER A 10 -0.98 -2.77 -4.50
C SER A 10 -1.77 -4.08 -4.50
N LYS A 11 -1.88 -4.76 -3.34
CA LYS A 11 -2.70 -5.96 -3.21
C LYS A 11 -4.19 -5.65 -3.27
N PHE A 12 -4.64 -4.57 -2.65
CA PHE A 12 -6.04 -4.15 -2.63
C PHE A 12 -6.51 -3.55 -3.97
N LEU A 13 -5.60 -2.92 -4.71
CA LEU A 13 -5.89 -2.40 -6.07
C LEU A 13 -5.90 -3.48 -7.15
N LYS A 14 -5.54 -4.72 -6.82
CA LYS A 14 -5.62 -5.87 -7.74
C LYS A 14 -7.07 -6.04 -8.22
N ASN A 15 -7.26 -6.16 -9.52
CA ASN A 15 -8.58 -6.25 -10.19
C ASN A 15 -9.42 -4.96 -10.18
N THR A 16 -8.86 -3.83 -9.76
CA THR A 16 -9.47 -2.53 -10.04
C THR A 16 -9.04 -2.05 -11.43
N ALA A 17 -9.71 -1.01 -11.95
CA ALA A 17 -9.37 -0.39 -13.23
C ALA A 17 -7.93 0.19 -13.27
N TRP A 18 -7.29 0.35 -12.11
CA TRP A 18 -6.02 1.07 -11.95
C TRP A 18 -4.78 0.20 -12.20
N THR A 19 -4.86 -1.13 -12.01
CA THR A 19 -3.72 -2.02 -12.30
C THR A 19 -4.11 -3.48 -12.48
N THR A 20 -3.58 -4.10 -13.53
CA THR A 20 -3.65 -5.56 -13.76
C THR A 20 -2.50 -6.31 -13.10
N HIS A 21 -1.47 -5.60 -12.61
CA HIS A 21 -0.28 -6.18 -12.01
C HIS A 21 -0.27 -5.96 -10.49
N THR A 22 -0.08 -7.05 -9.75
CA THR A 22 0.03 -7.01 -8.28
C THR A 22 1.50 -7.00 -7.87
N LEU A 23 1.86 -6.10 -6.97
CA LEU A 23 3.15 -6.11 -6.30
C LEU A 23 3.09 -7.18 -5.19
N SER A 24 3.60 -8.38 -5.48
CA SER A 24 3.67 -9.47 -4.51
C SER A 24 4.84 -9.27 -3.54
N ASN A 25 4.79 -9.91 -2.37
CA ASN A 25 5.88 -9.86 -1.38
C ASN A 25 7.21 -10.31 -1.99
N ARG A 26 7.17 -11.33 -2.87
CA ARG A 26 8.33 -11.80 -3.62
C ARG A 26 8.90 -10.71 -4.54
N ARG A 27 8.05 -9.98 -5.25
CA ARG A 27 8.50 -8.92 -6.17
C ARG A 27 9.10 -7.74 -5.41
N ILE A 28 8.57 -7.43 -4.22
CA ILE A 28 9.18 -6.43 -3.33
C ILE A 28 10.52 -6.91 -2.81
N TYR A 29 10.61 -8.16 -2.35
CA TYR A 29 11.88 -8.74 -1.91
C TYR A 29 12.96 -8.63 -3.00
N GLU A 30 12.60 -8.91 -4.25
CA GLU A 30 13.46 -8.75 -5.42
C GLU A 30 13.84 -7.28 -5.67
N ILE A 31 12.90 -6.33 -5.58
CA ILE A 31 13.15 -4.88 -5.74
C ILE A 31 14.03 -4.33 -4.61
N CYS A 32 13.83 -4.79 -3.39
CA CYS A 32 14.61 -4.39 -2.23
C CYS A 32 16.03 -4.97 -2.23
N GLY A 33 16.40 -5.81 -3.20
CA GLY A 33 17.78 -6.25 -3.41
C GLY A 33 18.42 -6.92 -2.19
N GLY A 34 17.62 -7.64 -1.39
CA GLY A 34 18.09 -8.33 -0.18
C GLY A 34 18.23 -7.45 1.07
N LEU A 35 17.78 -6.18 1.05
CA LEU A 35 17.70 -5.32 2.24
C LEU A 35 16.78 -5.90 3.34
N PHE A 36 15.81 -6.70 2.95
CA PHE A 36 14.86 -7.37 3.84
C PHE A 36 14.82 -8.85 3.48
N SER A 37 14.75 -9.72 4.48
CA SER A 37 14.42 -11.13 4.23
C SER A 37 12.94 -11.26 3.85
N MET A 38 12.55 -12.40 3.28
CA MET A 38 11.11 -12.64 3.02
C MET A 38 10.28 -12.65 4.31
N GLU A 39 10.83 -13.17 5.41
CA GLU A 39 10.21 -13.12 6.73
C GLU A 39 9.93 -11.68 7.15
N ASP A 40 10.90 -10.79 6.98
CA ASP A 40 10.77 -9.37 7.33
C ASP A 40 9.67 -8.69 6.51
N VAL A 41 9.57 -9.00 5.21
CA VAL A 41 8.52 -8.45 4.34
C VAL A 41 7.13 -8.91 4.82
N TYR A 42 6.97 -10.18 5.20
CA TYR A 42 5.72 -10.69 5.77
C TYR A 42 5.37 -10.06 7.12
N GLN A 43 6.36 -9.91 8.01
CA GLN A 43 6.13 -9.28 9.31
C GLN A 43 5.79 -7.80 9.15
N LEU A 44 6.42 -7.11 8.21
CA LEU A 44 6.15 -5.71 7.92
C LEU A 44 4.73 -5.51 7.37
N GLU A 45 4.29 -6.38 6.48
CA GLU A 45 2.90 -6.39 6.01
C GLU A 45 1.91 -6.62 7.16
N ARG A 46 2.13 -7.65 8.00
CA ARG A 46 1.24 -7.95 9.13
C ARG A 46 1.24 -6.86 10.19
N ALA A 47 2.39 -6.28 10.48
CA ALA A 47 2.53 -5.18 11.43
C ALA A 47 1.77 -3.95 10.93
N PHE A 48 1.83 -3.66 9.63
CA PHE A 48 1.09 -2.55 9.05
C PHE A 48 -0.43 -2.80 9.04
N LEU A 49 -0.88 -4.01 8.70
CA LEU A 49 -2.29 -4.40 8.81
C LEU A 49 -2.83 -4.21 10.24
N LYS A 50 -2.06 -4.63 11.25
CA LYS A 50 -2.42 -4.40 12.65
C LYS A 50 -2.46 -2.92 13.01
N LEU A 51 -1.52 -2.13 12.49
CA LEU A 51 -1.46 -0.69 12.73
C LEU A 51 -2.70 0.02 12.21
N ILE A 52 -3.15 -0.31 10.99
CA ILE A 52 -4.39 0.24 10.41
C ILE A 52 -5.65 -0.48 10.90
N GLN A 53 -5.53 -1.37 11.89
CA GLN A 53 -6.64 -2.17 12.42
C GLN A 53 -7.43 -2.93 11.36
N TYR A 54 -6.78 -3.35 10.28
CA TYR A 54 -7.40 -3.97 9.11
C TYR A 54 -8.45 -3.10 8.40
N ASP A 55 -8.48 -1.80 8.68
CA ASP A 55 -9.33 -0.83 7.99
C ASP A 55 -8.69 -0.46 6.64
N CYS A 56 -8.86 -1.36 5.68
CA CYS A 56 -8.32 -1.23 4.33
C CYS A 56 -9.31 -0.56 3.36
N TRP A 57 -10.51 -0.21 3.83
CA TRP A 57 -11.55 0.37 2.99
C TRP A 57 -11.52 1.88 3.11
N VAL A 58 -11.04 2.55 2.07
CA VAL A 58 -11.08 4.00 2.00
C VAL A 58 -12.26 4.38 1.12
N ASP A 59 -13.22 5.10 1.68
CA ASP A 59 -14.33 5.68 0.93
C ASP A 59 -13.87 6.89 0.10
N ASP A 60 -14.42 7.06 -1.10
CA ASP A 60 -14.08 8.16 -2.01
C ASP A 60 -14.29 9.54 -1.36
N GLY A 61 -15.28 9.69 -0.48
CA GLY A 61 -15.51 10.92 0.27
C GLY A 61 -14.40 11.22 1.27
N THR A 62 -13.87 10.18 1.93
CA THR A 62 -12.74 10.32 2.87
C THR A 62 -11.45 10.65 2.14
N LEU A 63 -11.24 10.03 0.97
CA LEU A 63 -10.09 10.31 0.12
C LEU A 63 -10.12 11.76 -0.38
N ASN A 64 -11.26 12.22 -0.90
CA ASN A 64 -11.41 13.59 -1.40
C ASN A 64 -11.24 14.62 -0.28
N GLN A 65 -11.80 14.40 0.91
CA GLN A 65 -11.55 15.28 2.06
C GLN A 65 -10.08 15.33 2.46
N PHE A 66 -9.38 14.20 2.44
CA PHE A 66 -7.95 14.16 2.74
C PHE A 66 -7.12 14.95 1.72
N VAL A 67 -7.45 14.81 0.43
CA VAL A 67 -6.81 15.55 -0.68
C VAL A 67 -7.06 17.05 -0.56
N GLU A 68 -8.31 17.46 -0.30
CA GLU A 68 -8.68 18.86 -0.07
C GLU A 68 -8.00 19.45 1.17
N LEU A 69 -7.95 18.71 2.27
CA LEU A 69 -7.37 19.14 3.55
C LEU A 69 -5.86 19.38 3.45
N HIS A 70 -5.16 18.57 2.65
CA HIS A 70 -3.71 18.66 2.53
C HIS A 70 -3.23 19.44 1.31
N ARG A 71 -4.15 19.99 0.51
CA ARG A 71 -3.85 20.81 -0.69
C ARG A 71 -2.70 20.25 -1.51
N SER A 72 -2.69 18.93 -1.69
CA SER A 72 -1.91 18.33 -2.76
C SER A 72 -2.73 18.58 -4.02
N ASP A 73 -2.60 19.78 -4.60
CA ASP A 73 -3.01 20.00 -5.97
C ASP A 73 -2.32 18.91 -6.80
N PHE A 74 -3.04 17.84 -7.14
CA PHE A 74 -2.67 16.95 -8.23
C PHE A 74 -2.97 17.67 -9.55
N SER A 75 -2.52 18.93 -9.67
CA SER A 75 -2.52 19.66 -10.91
C SER A 75 -1.49 18.99 -11.81
N LEU A 76 -1.98 18.04 -12.58
CA LEU A 76 -1.38 17.50 -13.80
C LEU A 76 -1.18 18.62 -14.83
#